data_AF-A0A672YI76-F1
#
_entry.id   AF-A0A672YI76-F1
#
_cell.length_a   1.000
_cell.length_b   1.000
_cell.length_c   1.000
_cell.angle_alpha   90.00
_cell.angle_beta   90.00
_cell.angle_gamma   90.00
#
_symmetry.space_group_name_H-M   'P 1'
#
loop_
_entity.id
_entity.type
_entity.pdbx_description
1 polymer ?
#
loop_
_entity_poly.entity_id
_entity_poly.type
_entity_poly.pdbx_seq_one_letter_code
_entity_poly.pdbx_strand_id
1 'polypeptide(L)'
;MYESLIKIIFCCRTGLDPVYRYLCDRRAAWGIILETLASAGFLLSMGLLVGLLAWSLWMCVSAKTQRSSIGGTVTCMSMFLLATAGIFAITFAFIIQLTPQICPTRLFLFGVLFSLAFSCLLARCLALLGFAAARGWGEPALALGLFVVQIIISTQWLIIVLVRDKKSCEYSQEEFVMLLIYVLCLLLISLILSLHFLCQSCFTYSYSYTGAVNQQGRIQATLLHLTLLLSSFIWVVWIVMLTRGNAEISRRPQWDDPLLSIALVANGWVLLMGHGLSQVAFLCRGEAKSKDLPLSFAGWTSPCADVPGLNSPKEGKENGSFENEGEKRRGEKLTSWVVNRKRPNRKHLNQA
;
A
#
# COMPACT_ATOMS: atom_id res chain seq x y z
N MET A 1 -29.44 20.66 -16.58
CA MET A 1 -28.07 20.29 -16.20
C MET A 1 -27.04 20.71 -17.24
N TYR A 2 -27.27 20.53 -18.55
CA TYR A 2 -26.39 21.07 -19.61
C TYR A 2 -26.56 22.59 -19.86
N GLU A 3 -27.78 23.12 -19.75
CA GLU A 3 -28.03 24.57 -19.92
C GLU A 3 -27.37 25.45 -18.83
N SER A 4 -27.18 24.91 -17.63
CA SER A 4 -26.53 25.62 -16.53
C SER A 4 -25.02 25.74 -16.74
N LEU A 5 -24.40 24.84 -17.52
CA LEU A 5 -22.98 24.86 -17.83
C LEU A 5 -22.62 25.90 -18.90
N ILE A 6 -23.52 26.13 -19.89
CA ILE A 6 -23.25 27.07 -20.98
C ILE A 6 -23.41 28.52 -20.53
N LYS A 7 -24.29 28.80 -19.55
CA LYS A 7 -24.45 30.14 -18.97
C LYS A 7 -23.24 30.60 -18.12
N ILE A 8 -22.35 29.70 -17.72
CA ILE A 8 -21.12 30.04 -16.98
C ILE A 8 -20.00 30.48 -17.93
N ILE A 9 -20.08 30.15 -19.22
CA ILE A 9 -19.01 30.40 -20.19
C ILE A 9 -19.12 31.78 -20.86
N PHE A 10 -20.27 32.46 -20.79
CA PHE A 10 -20.46 33.76 -21.44
C PHE A 10 -21.13 34.79 -20.51
N CYS A 11 -20.37 35.83 -20.18
CA CYS A 11 -20.69 37.01 -19.36
C CYS A 11 -20.76 36.80 -17.83
N CYS A 12 -19.65 37.18 -17.18
CA CYS A 12 -19.67 37.75 -15.83
C CYS A 12 -20.49 39.06 -15.87
N ARG A 13 -21.82 38.94 -15.85
CA ARG A 13 -22.76 40.06 -15.85
C ARG A 13 -22.75 40.71 -14.46
N THR A 14 -22.81 42.03 -14.43
CA THR A 14 -22.61 42.95 -13.30
C THR A 14 -23.67 42.89 -12.19
N GLY A 15 -24.22 41.71 -11.89
CA GLY A 15 -25.29 41.54 -10.89
C GLY A 15 -25.36 40.16 -10.25
N LEU A 16 -24.26 39.39 -10.21
CA LEU A 16 -24.19 38.16 -9.41
C LEU A 16 -23.90 38.48 -7.93
N ASP A 17 -24.53 37.71 -7.03
CA ASP A 17 -24.24 37.67 -5.59
C ASP A 17 -22.72 37.67 -5.34
N PRO A 18 -22.21 38.41 -4.33
CA PRO A 18 -20.78 38.56 -4.07
C PRO A 18 -20.04 37.22 -3.85
N VAL A 19 -20.77 36.15 -3.50
CA VAL A 19 -20.29 34.76 -3.40
C VAL A 19 -19.78 34.22 -4.74
N TYR A 20 -20.43 34.58 -5.86
CA TYR A 20 -20.07 34.10 -7.19
C TYR A 20 -19.11 35.03 -7.93
N ARG A 21 -18.85 36.24 -7.41
CA ARG A 21 -17.91 37.18 -8.01
C ARG A 21 -16.45 36.72 -7.90
N TYR A 22 -16.14 35.87 -6.91
CA TYR A 22 -14.83 35.23 -6.75
C TYR A 22 -14.56 34.11 -7.78
N LEU A 23 -15.62 33.59 -8.42
CA LEU A 23 -15.55 32.55 -9.46
C LEU A 23 -15.30 33.13 -10.88
N CYS A 24 -15.18 34.45 -11.05
CA CYS A 24 -14.77 35.08 -12.32
C CYS A 24 -13.29 35.48 -12.34
N ASP A 25 -12.58 35.42 -11.22
CA ASP A 25 -11.15 35.76 -11.15
C ASP A 25 -10.31 34.51 -11.43
N ARG A 26 -9.05 34.65 -11.88
CA ARG A 26 -8.19 33.55 -12.36
C ARG A 26 -7.99 32.38 -11.36
N ARG A 27 -8.33 32.58 -10.08
CA ARG A 27 -8.48 31.54 -9.03
C ARG A 27 -9.60 30.53 -9.31
N ALA A 28 -10.65 30.93 -10.02
CA ALA A 28 -11.79 30.09 -10.37
C ALA A 28 -11.42 28.97 -11.36
N ALA A 29 -10.61 29.28 -12.38
CA ALA A 29 -10.18 28.28 -13.36
C ALA A 29 -9.34 27.17 -12.71
N TRP A 30 -8.45 27.52 -11.78
CA TRP A 30 -7.67 26.55 -11.01
C TRP A 30 -8.54 25.73 -10.06
N GLY A 31 -9.49 26.36 -9.37
CA GLY A 31 -10.46 25.68 -8.52
C GLY A 31 -11.27 24.63 -9.29
N ILE A 32 -11.78 24.98 -10.47
CA ILE A 32 -12.55 24.07 -11.34
C ILE A 32 -11.69 22.87 -11.80
N ILE A 33 -10.44 23.11 -12.23
CA ILE A 33 -9.54 22.02 -12.65
C ILE A 33 -9.26 21.08 -11.47
N LEU A 34 -8.99 21.63 -10.28
CA LEU A 34 -8.73 20.81 -9.10
C LEU A 34 -9.96 20.04 -8.63
N GLU A 35 -11.14 20.66 -8.69
CA GLU A 35 -12.42 20.04 -8.36
C GLU A 35 -12.74 18.87 -9.30
N THR A 36 -12.54 19.05 -10.60
CA THR A 36 -12.74 17.98 -11.59
C THR A 36 -11.75 16.83 -11.41
N LEU A 37 -10.48 17.13 -11.12
CA LEU A 37 -9.47 16.10 -10.82
C LEU A 37 -9.76 15.38 -9.50
N ALA A 38 -10.22 16.10 -8.48
CA ALA A 38 -10.59 15.52 -7.19
C ALA A 38 -11.82 14.63 -7.29
N SER A 39 -12.87 15.07 -8.01
CA SER A 39 -14.08 14.28 -8.22
C SER A 39 -13.82 13.03 -9.04
N ALA A 40 -13.01 13.12 -10.09
CA ALA A 40 -12.59 11.96 -10.86
C ALA A 40 -11.81 10.95 -10.00
N GLY A 41 -10.83 11.43 -9.21
CA GLY A 41 -10.05 10.58 -8.31
C GLY A 41 -10.92 9.93 -7.22
N PHE A 42 -11.86 10.67 -6.64
CA PHE A 42 -12.81 10.16 -5.65
C PHE A 42 -13.71 9.07 -6.22
N LEU A 43 -14.34 9.32 -7.38
CA LEU A 43 -15.22 8.36 -8.05
C LEU A 43 -14.45 7.09 -8.45
N LEU A 44 -13.23 7.24 -8.96
CA LEU A 44 -12.37 6.11 -9.30
C LEU A 44 -11.99 5.29 -8.06
N SER A 45 -11.55 5.94 -6.98
CA SER A 45 -11.19 5.25 -5.74
C SER A 45 -12.38 4.54 -5.09
N MET A 46 -13.53 5.22 -4.99
CA MET A 46 -14.76 4.61 -4.47
C MET A 46 -15.27 3.49 -5.36
N GLY A 47 -15.21 3.64 -6.69
CA GLY A 47 -15.57 2.57 -7.63
C GLY A 47 -14.70 1.33 -7.45
N LEU A 48 -13.38 1.51 -7.31
CA LEU A 48 -12.45 0.41 -7.02
C LEU A 48 -12.72 -0.24 -5.66
N LEU A 49 -13.03 0.56 -4.63
CA LEU A 49 -13.35 0.07 -3.29
C LEU A 49 -14.63 -0.79 -3.31
N VAL A 50 -15.72 -0.25 -3.87
CA VAL A 50 -17.00 -0.95 -3.97
C VAL A 50 -16.86 -2.20 -4.84
N GLY A 51 -16.15 -2.12 -5.96
CA GLY A 51 -15.87 -3.27 -6.83
C GLY A 51 -15.10 -4.38 -6.10
N LEU A 52 -14.06 -4.02 -5.33
CA LEU A 52 -13.26 -4.96 -4.55
C LEU A 52 -14.05 -5.58 -3.39
N LEU A 53 -14.88 -4.79 -2.70
CA LEU A 53 -15.77 -5.28 -1.64
C LEU A 53 -16.85 -6.21 -2.21
N ALA A 54 -17.52 -5.81 -3.30
CA ALA A 54 -18.52 -6.63 -3.98
C ALA A 54 -17.92 -7.95 -4.47
N TRP A 55 -16.71 -7.92 -5.06
CA TRP A 55 -15.96 -9.12 -5.42
C TRP A 55 -15.70 -9.99 -4.18
N SER A 56 -15.19 -9.40 -3.09
CA SER A 56 -14.84 -10.16 -1.89
C SER A 56 -16.07 -10.82 -1.25
N LEU A 57 -17.21 -10.12 -1.23
CA LEU A 57 -18.48 -10.62 -0.73
C LEU A 57 -19.02 -11.73 -1.62
N TRP A 58 -18.97 -11.55 -2.94
CA TRP A 58 -19.36 -12.57 -3.92
C TRP A 58 -18.55 -13.86 -3.74
N MET A 59 -17.24 -13.74 -3.54
CA MET A 59 -16.34 -14.87 -3.30
C MET A 59 -16.61 -15.54 -1.95
N CYS A 60 -16.89 -14.78 -0.89
CA CYS A 60 -17.27 -15.31 0.42
C CYS A 60 -18.58 -16.10 0.37
N VAL A 61 -19.57 -15.65 -0.42
CA VAL A 61 -20.85 -16.35 -0.60
C VAL A 61 -20.68 -17.62 -1.45
N SER A 62 -19.80 -17.58 -2.45
CA SER A 62 -19.61 -18.68 -3.40
C SER A 62 -18.69 -19.82 -2.89
N ALA A 63 -17.74 -19.53 -2.00
CA ALA A 63 -16.75 -20.50 -1.54
C ALA A 63 -16.87 -20.76 -0.04
N LYS A 64 -17.41 -21.93 0.34
CA LYS A 64 -17.68 -22.27 1.75
C LYS A 64 -16.44 -22.63 2.59
N THR A 65 -15.23 -22.75 2.03
CA THR A 65 -14.05 -23.19 2.82
C THR A 65 -12.71 -22.75 2.20
N GLN A 66 -11.85 -22.18 3.05
CA GLN A 66 -10.39 -21.94 2.90
C GLN A 66 -9.89 -20.89 1.87
N ARG A 67 -9.83 -19.62 2.28
CA ARG A 67 -8.81 -18.66 1.79
C ARG A 67 -8.52 -17.53 2.81
N SER A 68 -8.13 -17.91 4.02
CA SER A 68 -7.83 -16.98 5.12
C SER A 68 -6.62 -16.05 4.86
N SER A 69 -5.72 -16.39 3.92
CA SER A 69 -4.55 -15.56 3.62
C SER A 69 -4.86 -14.39 2.67
N ILE A 70 -5.82 -14.55 1.76
CA ILE A 70 -6.19 -13.51 0.77
C ILE A 70 -7.04 -12.42 1.39
N GLY A 71 -7.86 -12.75 2.40
CA GLY A 71 -8.70 -11.77 3.11
C GLY A 71 -7.89 -10.64 3.75
N GLY A 72 -6.68 -10.94 4.26
CA GLY A 72 -5.80 -9.93 4.86
C GLY A 72 -5.34 -8.87 3.88
N THR A 73 -4.84 -9.28 2.70
CA THR A 73 -4.43 -8.35 1.65
C THR A 73 -5.61 -7.55 1.10
N VAL A 74 -6.77 -8.17 0.89
CA VAL A 74 -8.00 -7.47 0.46
C VAL A 74 -8.42 -6.41 1.48
N THR A 75 -8.34 -6.72 2.79
CA THR A 75 -8.65 -5.76 3.87
C THR A 75 -7.69 -4.57 3.87
N CYS A 76 -6.38 -4.83 3.74
CA CYS A 76 -5.37 -3.77 3.67
C CYS A 76 -5.58 -2.88 2.43
N MET A 77 -5.93 -3.47 1.27
CA MET A 77 -6.27 -2.71 0.07
C MET A 77 -7.53 -1.88 0.23
N SER A 78 -8.56 -2.41 0.87
CA SER A 78 -9.78 -1.67 1.18
C SER A 78 -9.47 -0.45 2.06
N MET A 79 -8.62 -0.59 3.08
CA MET A 79 -8.19 0.52 3.93
C MET A 79 -7.41 1.58 3.15
N PHE A 80 -6.52 1.15 2.24
CA PHE A 80 -5.77 2.06 1.37
C PHE A 80 -6.67 2.83 0.39
N LEU A 81 -7.64 2.16 -0.24
CA LEU A 81 -8.59 2.82 -1.13
C LEU A 81 -9.49 3.78 -0.34
N LEU A 82 -9.94 3.41 0.86
CA LEU A 82 -10.68 4.32 1.74
C LEU A 82 -9.84 5.56 2.11
N ALA A 83 -8.55 5.37 2.42
CA ALA A 83 -7.64 6.48 2.73
C ALA A 83 -7.50 7.44 1.54
N THR A 84 -7.27 6.91 0.33
CA THR A 84 -7.15 7.73 -0.89
C THR A 84 -8.46 8.40 -1.28
N ALA A 85 -9.61 7.73 -1.13
CA ALA A 85 -10.93 8.36 -1.29
C ALA A 85 -11.12 9.51 -0.29
N GLY A 86 -10.69 9.33 0.96
CA GLY A 86 -10.68 10.40 1.96
C GLY A 86 -9.75 11.57 1.59
N ILE A 87 -8.58 11.30 1.01
CA ILE A 87 -7.65 12.33 0.51
C ILE A 87 -8.28 13.14 -0.62
N PHE A 88 -9.06 12.52 -1.51
CA PHE A 88 -9.81 13.29 -2.50
C PHE A 88 -11.01 14.02 -1.87
N ALA A 89 -11.73 13.38 -0.93
CA ALA A 89 -12.86 13.99 -0.24
C ALA A 89 -12.45 15.26 0.54
N ILE A 90 -11.30 15.25 1.20
CA ILE A 90 -10.81 16.39 1.99
C ILE A 90 -10.49 17.60 1.10
N THR A 91 -10.13 17.40 -0.17
CA THR A 91 -9.88 18.52 -1.10
C THR A 91 -11.14 19.35 -1.34
N PHE A 92 -12.33 18.74 -1.37
CA PHE A 92 -13.59 19.47 -1.44
C PHE A 92 -13.82 20.32 -0.20
N ALA A 93 -13.39 19.84 0.98
CA ALA A 93 -13.44 20.65 2.19
C ALA A 93 -12.55 21.90 2.05
N PHE A 94 -11.37 21.80 1.42
CA PHE A 94 -10.53 22.98 1.16
C PHE A 94 -11.06 23.92 0.07
N ILE A 95 -11.77 23.39 -0.94
CA ILE A 95 -12.35 24.19 -2.03
C ILE A 95 -13.59 24.97 -1.57
N ILE A 96 -14.44 24.38 -0.73
CA ILE A 96 -15.68 25.01 -0.27
C ILE A 96 -15.38 25.75 1.05
N GLN A 97 -15.34 27.08 0.99
CA GLN A 97 -15.17 27.94 2.18
C GLN A 97 -16.25 27.62 3.22
N LEU A 98 -15.86 26.99 4.34
CA LEU A 98 -16.79 26.63 5.40
C LEU A 98 -16.21 26.95 6.79
N THR A 99 -16.95 27.80 7.50
CA THR A 99 -17.12 28.07 8.94
C THR A 99 -15.94 27.80 9.92
N PRO A 100 -15.65 28.72 10.88
CA PRO A 100 -14.53 28.65 11.84
C PRO A 100 -14.43 27.40 12.74
N GLN A 101 -15.46 26.54 12.79
CA GLN A 101 -15.45 25.30 13.57
C GLN A 101 -14.80 24.12 12.83
N ILE A 102 -14.55 24.24 11.52
CA ILE A 102 -14.16 23.13 10.64
C ILE A 102 -12.65 23.16 10.32
N CYS A 103 -11.99 24.29 10.59
CA CYS A 103 -10.55 24.48 10.40
C CYS A 103 -9.67 23.42 11.10
N PRO A 104 -9.84 23.15 12.42
CA PRO A 104 -8.99 22.17 13.10
C PRO A 104 -9.29 20.74 12.65
N THR A 105 -10.54 20.44 12.27
CA THR A 105 -10.95 19.13 11.77
C THR A 105 -10.30 18.79 10.42
N ARG A 106 -10.08 19.77 9.55
CA ARG A 106 -9.39 19.56 8.26
C ARG A 106 -7.95 19.12 8.46
N LEU A 107 -7.21 19.76 9.37
CA LEU A 107 -5.82 19.42 9.65
C LEU A 107 -5.70 18.03 10.29
N PHE A 108 -6.61 17.71 11.22
CA PHE A 108 -6.71 16.39 11.81
C PHE A 108 -6.96 15.29 10.76
N LEU A 109 -7.97 15.47 9.91
CA LEU A 109 -8.29 14.51 8.86
C LEU A 109 -7.15 14.36 7.85
N PHE A 110 -6.46 15.45 7.51
CA PHE A 110 -5.30 15.43 6.60
C PHE A 110 -4.22 14.46 7.10
N GLY A 111 -3.76 14.62 8.35
CA GLY A 111 -2.71 13.77 8.91
C GLY A 111 -3.13 12.30 9.07
N VAL A 112 -4.35 12.07 9.53
CA VAL A 112 -4.91 10.73 9.77
C VAL A 112 -5.05 9.94 8.46
N LEU A 113 -5.56 10.56 7.39
CA LEU A 113 -5.71 9.91 6.08
C LEU A 113 -4.37 9.53 5.44
N PHE A 114 -3.37 10.42 5.49
CA PHE A 114 -2.03 10.10 4.98
C PHE A 114 -1.33 9.03 5.82
N SER A 115 -1.49 9.06 7.14
CA SER A 115 -0.97 7.99 8.00
C SER A 115 -1.58 6.64 7.64
N LEU A 116 -2.89 6.55 7.40
CA LEU A 116 -3.52 5.29 6.96
C LEU A 116 -2.91 4.81 5.63
N ALA A 117 -2.80 5.69 4.64
CA ALA A 117 -2.24 5.35 3.33
C ALA A 117 -0.80 4.84 3.41
N PHE A 118 0.10 5.55 4.13
CA PHE A 118 1.49 5.12 4.29
C PHE A 118 1.64 3.90 5.21
N SER A 119 0.77 3.72 6.21
CA SER A 119 0.76 2.50 7.03
C SER A 119 0.45 1.27 6.19
N CYS A 120 -0.54 1.35 5.29
CA CYS A 120 -0.84 0.28 4.35
C CYS A 120 0.32 -0.01 3.39
N LEU A 121 0.97 1.03 2.86
CA LEU A 121 2.14 0.89 1.99
C LEU A 121 3.33 0.25 2.72
N LEU A 122 3.57 0.64 3.98
CA LEU A 122 4.62 0.07 4.82
C LEU A 122 4.35 -1.40 5.13
N ALA A 123 3.10 -1.73 5.51
CA ALA A 123 2.68 -3.11 5.72
C ALA A 123 2.89 -3.95 4.45
N ARG A 124 2.61 -3.39 3.28
CA ARG A 124 2.86 -4.05 1.99
C ARG A 124 4.34 -4.24 1.71
N CYS A 125 5.18 -3.26 2.00
CA CYS A 125 6.64 -3.41 1.89
C CYS A 125 7.16 -4.55 2.76
N LEU A 126 6.68 -4.65 4.00
CA LEU A 126 7.06 -5.70 4.94
C LEU A 126 6.55 -7.09 4.51
N ALA A 127 5.34 -7.15 3.94
CA ALA A 127 4.80 -8.38 3.36
C ALA A 127 5.66 -8.86 2.17
N LEU A 128 6.10 -7.95 1.30
CA LEU A 128 6.99 -8.26 0.17
C LEU A 128 8.39 -8.71 0.65
N LEU A 129 8.87 -8.19 1.77
CA LEU A 129 10.13 -8.60 2.40
C LEU A 129 10.03 -9.97 3.09
N GLY A 130 8.84 -10.58 3.16
CA GLY A 130 8.62 -11.89 3.77
C GLY A 130 8.56 -11.87 5.30
N PHE A 131 8.33 -10.70 5.92
CA PHE A 131 8.28 -10.58 7.37
C PHE A 131 7.10 -11.36 7.93
N ALA A 132 7.35 -12.25 8.92
CA ALA A 132 6.34 -13.16 9.45
C ALA A 132 5.11 -12.41 10.03
N ALA A 133 5.34 -11.23 10.63
CA ALA A 133 4.27 -10.40 11.18
C ALA A 133 3.37 -9.75 10.13
N ALA A 134 3.76 -9.71 8.86
CA ALA A 134 2.98 -9.14 7.76
C ALA A 134 2.27 -10.22 6.91
N ARG A 135 2.17 -11.45 7.41
CA ARG A 135 1.55 -12.58 6.69
C ARG A 135 0.08 -12.75 7.07
N GLY A 136 -0.79 -12.98 6.09
CA GLY A 136 -2.22 -13.17 6.31
C GLY A 136 -2.87 -11.94 6.96
N TRP A 137 -3.50 -12.13 8.12
CA TRP A 137 -4.14 -11.03 8.89
C TRP A 137 -3.16 -10.07 9.56
N GLY A 138 -1.86 -10.38 9.56
CA GLY A 138 -0.83 -9.50 10.10
C GLY A 138 -0.65 -8.20 9.30
N GLU A 139 -0.85 -8.24 7.98
CA GLU A 139 -0.75 -7.06 7.09
C GLU A 139 -1.72 -5.94 7.50
N PRO A 140 -3.05 -6.17 7.59
CA PRO A 140 -3.98 -5.12 8.04
C PRO A 140 -3.84 -4.80 9.53
N ALA A 141 -3.49 -5.76 10.39
CA ALA A 141 -3.28 -5.51 11.81
C ALA A 141 -2.11 -4.54 12.05
N LEU A 142 -1.01 -4.70 11.32
CA LEU A 142 0.12 -3.80 11.37
C LEU A 142 -0.24 -2.40 10.86
N ALA A 143 -0.97 -2.32 9.73
CA ALA A 143 -1.42 -1.05 9.19
C ALA A 143 -2.33 -0.29 10.19
N LEU A 144 -3.27 -1.00 10.82
CA LEU A 144 -4.14 -0.44 11.85
C LEU A 144 -3.36 0.02 13.09
N GLY A 145 -2.37 -0.77 13.54
CA GLY A 145 -1.55 -0.39 14.69
C GLY A 145 -0.81 0.92 14.48
N LEU A 146 -0.18 1.08 13.30
CA LEU A 146 0.52 2.32 12.95
C LEU A 146 -0.43 3.51 12.77
N PHE A 147 -1.60 3.26 12.17
CA PHE A 147 -2.63 4.28 12.01
C PHE A 147 -3.17 4.82 13.34
N VAL A 148 -3.40 3.95 14.33
CA VAL A 148 -3.88 4.33 15.67
C VAL A 148 -2.89 5.27 16.36
N VAL A 149 -1.58 5.09 16.17
CA VAL A 149 -0.57 5.99 16.75
C VAL A 149 -0.77 7.43 16.24
N GLN A 150 -0.99 7.62 14.94
CA GLN A 150 -1.28 8.96 14.41
C GLN A 150 -2.60 9.52 14.95
N ILE A 151 -3.63 8.70 15.12
CA ILE A 151 -4.90 9.16 15.73
C ILE A 151 -4.65 9.70 17.13
N ILE A 152 -3.88 8.99 17.97
CA ILE A 152 -3.58 9.42 19.33
C ILE A 152 -2.83 10.76 19.31
N ILE A 153 -1.77 10.87 18.50
CA ILE A 153 -0.98 12.10 18.38
C ILE A 153 -1.86 13.27 17.91
N SER A 154 -2.67 13.05 16.87
CA SER A 154 -3.52 14.09 16.29
C SER A 154 -4.63 14.52 17.26
N THR A 155 -5.18 13.57 18.03
CA THR A 155 -6.22 13.85 19.04
C THR A 155 -5.65 14.63 20.21
N GLN A 156 -4.45 14.27 20.69
CA GLN A 156 -3.77 15.01 21.76
C GLN A 156 -3.51 16.46 21.36
N TRP A 157 -2.99 16.68 20.15
CA TRP A 157 -2.77 18.02 19.62
C TRP A 157 -4.09 18.80 19.49
N LEU A 158 -5.14 18.17 18.92
CA LEU A 158 -6.45 18.79 18.77
C LEU A 158 -7.04 19.24 20.11
N ILE A 159 -6.95 18.40 21.14
CA ILE A 159 -7.43 18.72 22.49
C ILE A 159 -6.64 19.91 23.07
N ILE A 160 -5.31 19.91 22.93
CA ILE A 160 -4.47 21.00 23.42
C ILE A 160 -4.86 22.33 22.75
N VAL A 161 -4.96 22.36 21.43
CA VAL A 161 -5.28 23.58 20.67
C VAL A 161 -6.70 24.08 20.96
N LEU A 162 -7.69 23.17 21.01
CA LEU A 162 -9.08 23.53 21.27
C LEU A 162 -9.31 24.02 22.72
N VAL A 163 -8.73 23.34 23.71
CA VAL A 163 -9.00 23.61 25.14
C VAL A 163 -8.11 24.73 25.67
N ARG A 164 -6.84 24.77 25.27
CA ARG A 164 -5.85 25.66 25.88
C ARG A 164 -5.83 27.05 25.25
N ASP A 165 -5.91 27.13 23.93
CA ASP A 165 -5.64 28.38 23.23
C ASP A 165 -6.90 29.19 22.90
N LYS A 166 -8.10 28.58 22.99
CA LYS A 166 -9.39 29.20 22.59
C LYS A 166 -9.36 29.89 21.21
N LYS A 167 -8.35 29.59 20.39
CA LYS A 167 -8.11 30.15 19.05
C LYS A 167 -8.56 29.12 18.04
N SER A 168 -9.72 29.34 17.43
CA SER A 168 -10.33 28.35 16.53
C SER A 168 -9.60 28.17 15.18
N CYS A 169 -8.73 29.11 14.77
CA CYS A 169 -8.13 29.12 13.42
C CYS A 169 -6.72 29.74 13.32
N GLU A 170 -6.00 29.95 14.42
CA GLU A 170 -4.67 30.58 14.36
C GLU A 170 -3.62 29.59 14.86
N TYR A 171 -3.06 28.82 13.92
CA TYR A 171 -2.00 27.83 14.16
C TYR A 171 -0.72 28.26 13.43
N SER A 172 0.46 28.00 14.01
CA SER A 172 1.74 28.29 13.36
C SER A 172 2.16 27.15 12.46
N GLN A 173 2.55 27.43 11.20
CA GLN A 173 2.90 26.42 10.18
C GLN A 173 3.90 25.35 10.66
N GLU A 174 4.81 25.73 11.56
CA GLU A 174 5.77 24.82 12.20
C GLU A 174 5.11 23.73 13.06
N GLU A 175 4.00 24.05 13.73
CA GLU A 175 3.24 23.12 14.57
C GLU A 175 2.51 22.06 13.73
N PHE A 176 2.10 22.40 12.52
CA PHE A 176 1.49 21.43 11.59
C PHE A 176 2.51 20.52 10.94
N VAL A 177 3.69 21.03 10.58
CA VAL A 177 4.78 20.16 10.14
C VAL A 177 5.18 19.21 11.28
N MET A 178 5.21 19.69 12.52
CA MET A 178 5.43 18.86 13.70
C MET A 178 4.34 17.77 13.85
N LEU A 179 3.06 18.10 13.64
CA LEU A 179 1.95 17.14 13.67
C LEU A 179 2.08 16.04 12.60
N LEU A 180 2.75 16.34 11.49
CA LEU A 180 2.95 15.43 10.36
C LEU A 180 4.28 14.68 10.40
N ILE A 181 5.10 14.89 11.44
CA ILE A 181 6.42 14.25 11.54
C ILE A 181 6.32 12.73 11.51
N TYR A 182 5.31 12.16 12.17
CA TYR A 182 5.10 10.71 12.18
C TYR A 182 4.74 10.18 10.79
N VAL A 183 3.90 10.90 10.05
CA VAL A 183 3.54 10.60 8.66
C VAL A 183 4.79 10.60 7.77
N LEU A 184 5.67 11.59 7.94
CA LEU A 184 6.94 11.67 7.22
C LEU A 184 7.88 10.52 7.56
N CYS A 185 7.96 10.13 8.84
CA CYS A 185 8.72 8.96 9.26
C CYS A 185 8.21 7.67 8.62
N LEU A 186 6.88 7.46 8.58
CA LEU A 186 6.29 6.31 7.89
C LEU A 186 6.65 6.27 6.41
N LEU A 187 6.60 7.41 5.72
CA LEU A 187 6.98 7.55 4.32
C LEU A 187 8.47 7.23 4.11
N LEU A 188 9.35 7.77 4.94
CA LEU A 188 10.79 7.55 4.87
C LEU A 188 11.16 6.08 5.11
N ILE A 189 10.59 5.46 6.14
CA ILE A 189 10.80 4.04 6.44
C ILE A 189 10.32 3.18 5.26
N SER A 190 9.13 3.45 4.73
CA SER A 190 8.61 2.75 3.55
C SER A 190 9.53 2.88 2.34
N LEU A 191 10.06 4.09 2.10
CA LEU A 191 10.99 4.35 1.01
C LEU A 191 12.28 3.53 1.19
N ILE A 192 12.88 3.53 2.39
CA ILE A 192 14.09 2.75 2.71
C ILE A 192 13.83 1.25 2.52
N LEU A 193 12.72 0.71 3.01
CA LEU A 193 12.38 -0.71 2.86
C LEU A 193 12.18 -1.09 1.39
N SER A 194 11.50 -0.24 0.62
CA SER A 194 11.29 -0.47 -0.81
C SER A 194 12.60 -0.43 -1.60
N LEU A 195 13.52 0.50 -1.27
CA LEU A 195 14.87 0.56 -1.83
C LEU A 195 15.68 -0.68 -1.49
N HIS A 196 15.66 -1.11 -0.22
CA HIS A 196 16.36 -2.31 0.21
C HIS A 196 15.91 -3.54 -0.58
N PHE A 197 14.60 -3.72 -0.74
CA PHE A 197 14.03 -4.81 -1.54
C PHE A 197 14.45 -4.75 -3.01
N LEU A 198 14.43 -3.56 -3.62
CA LEU A 198 14.86 -3.37 -5.00
C LEU A 198 16.37 -3.61 -5.17
N CYS A 199 17.20 -3.10 -4.28
CA CYS A 199 18.64 -3.34 -4.29
C CYS A 199 18.95 -4.84 -4.18
N GLN A 200 18.33 -5.55 -3.25
CA GLN A 200 18.49 -7.00 -3.11
C GLN A 200 18.08 -7.76 -4.39
N SER A 201 17.02 -7.30 -5.05
CA SER A 201 16.54 -7.84 -6.33
C SER A 201 17.47 -7.51 -7.51
N CYS A 202 18.13 -6.35 -7.50
CA CYS A 202 19.10 -5.92 -8.51
C CYS A 202 20.45 -6.63 -8.35
N PHE A 203 20.94 -6.89 -7.14
CA PHE A 203 22.21 -7.63 -6.97
C PHE A 203 22.07 -9.12 -7.33
N THR A 204 20.89 -9.71 -7.14
CA THR A 204 20.57 -11.08 -7.57
C THR A 204 20.31 -11.21 -9.08
N TYR A 205 20.28 -10.08 -9.82
CA TYR A 205 20.12 -10.01 -11.27
C TYR A 205 21.29 -10.66 -12.03
N SER A 206 22.49 -10.64 -11.45
CA SER A 206 23.70 -11.12 -12.15
C SER A 206 23.79 -12.64 -12.28
N TYR A 207 22.85 -13.44 -11.75
CA TYR A 207 23.00 -14.91 -11.74
C TYR A 207 21.72 -15.77 -11.92
N SER A 208 20.54 -15.25 -12.31
CA SER A 208 19.40 -16.17 -12.47
C SER A 208 18.45 -15.86 -13.63
N TYR A 209 18.53 -16.74 -14.64
CA TYR A 209 17.64 -16.88 -15.78
C TYR A 209 16.39 -17.69 -15.35
N THR A 210 15.49 -17.11 -14.54
CA THR A 210 14.29 -17.82 -14.08
C THR A 210 13.00 -16.97 -14.12
N GLY A 211 12.13 -17.29 -15.08
CA GLY A 211 10.68 -17.44 -14.91
C GLY A 211 9.79 -16.18 -14.78
N ALA A 212 8.80 -16.08 -15.67
CA ALA A 212 7.75 -15.04 -15.72
C ALA A 212 6.96 -14.79 -14.41
N VAL A 213 7.01 -15.71 -13.43
CA VAL A 213 6.35 -15.55 -12.12
C VAL A 213 7.12 -14.57 -11.22
N ASN A 214 8.44 -14.50 -11.34
CA ASN A 214 9.29 -13.56 -10.58
C ASN A 214 9.18 -12.12 -11.14
N GLN A 215 8.86 -12.00 -12.43
CA GLN A 215 8.72 -10.71 -13.12
C GLN A 215 7.51 -9.90 -12.63
N GLN A 216 6.38 -10.55 -12.36
CA GLN A 216 5.17 -9.84 -11.94
C GLN A 216 5.30 -9.28 -10.51
N GLY A 217 5.91 -10.03 -9.58
CA GLY A 217 6.22 -9.52 -8.23
C GLY A 217 7.21 -8.35 -8.24
N ARG A 218 8.19 -8.39 -9.14
CA ARG A 218 9.16 -7.30 -9.36
C ARG A 218 8.48 -6.04 -9.88
N ILE A 219 7.60 -6.14 -10.88
CA ILE A 219 6.85 -4.99 -11.41
C ILE A 219 6.02 -4.34 -10.29
N GLN A 220 5.35 -5.15 -9.46
CA GLN A 220 4.60 -4.64 -8.32
C GLN A 220 5.50 -3.86 -7.33
N ALA A 221 6.68 -4.40 -7.00
CA ALA A 221 7.61 -3.74 -6.11
C ALA A 221 8.20 -2.45 -6.71
N THR A 222 8.52 -2.44 -8.01
CA THR A 222 9.02 -1.26 -8.72
C THR A 222 7.96 -0.16 -8.76
N LEU A 223 6.70 -0.49 -9.07
CA LEU A 223 5.59 0.47 -9.06
C LEU A 223 5.37 1.05 -7.65
N LEU A 224 5.42 0.20 -6.62
CA LEU A 224 5.30 0.64 -5.23
C LEU A 224 6.43 1.62 -4.85
N HIS A 225 7.68 1.28 -5.20
CA HIS A 225 8.82 2.16 -4.95
C HIS A 225 8.70 3.50 -5.68
N LEU A 226 8.33 3.47 -6.97
CA LEU A 226 8.10 4.68 -7.77
C LEU A 226 7.01 5.56 -7.13
N THR A 227 5.94 4.94 -6.62
CA THR A 227 4.85 5.64 -5.92
C THR A 227 5.36 6.35 -4.66
N LEU A 228 6.14 5.66 -3.82
CA LEU A 228 6.73 6.23 -2.60
C LEU A 228 7.70 7.37 -2.92
N LEU A 229 8.52 7.20 -3.95
CA LEU A 229 9.49 8.20 -4.40
C LEU A 229 8.79 9.47 -4.89
N LEU A 230 7.79 9.33 -5.77
CA LEU A 230 7.00 10.47 -6.25
C LEU A 230 6.26 11.18 -5.10
N SER A 231 5.64 10.42 -4.18
CA SER A 231 5.02 10.99 -2.98
C SER A 231 6.03 11.74 -2.10
N SER A 232 7.24 11.19 -1.91
CA SER A 232 8.31 11.83 -1.14
C SER A 232 8.71 13.18 -1.74
N PHE A 233 8.88 13.26 -3.07
CA PHE A 233 9.16 14.53 -3.73
C PHE A 233 8.04 15.55 -3.54
N ILE A 234 6.77 15.13 -3.66
CA ILE A 234 5.61 16.02 -3.43
C ILE A 234 5.62 16.56 -2.00
N TRP A 235 5.86 15.71 -1.01
CA TRP A 235 5.95 16.13 0.40
C TRP A 235 7.09 17.11 0.64
N VAL A 236 8.28 16.85 0.10
CA VAL A 236 9.43 17.77 0.24
C VAL A 236 9.14 19.12 -0.38
N VAL A 237 8.64 19.15 -1.62
CA VAL A 237 8.27 20.40 -2.31
C VAL A 237 7.22 21.17 -1.51
N TRP A 238 6.22 20.47 -0.99
CA TRP A 238 5.16 21.07 -0.18
C TRP A 238 5.67 21.65 1.15
N ILE A 239 6.51 20.93 1.90
CA ILE A 239 7.12 21.44 3.15
C ILE A 239 7.99 22.65 2.87
N VAL A 240 8.84 22.58 1.83
CA VAL A 240 9.72 23.70 1.45
C VAL A 240 8.89 24.91 1.07
N MET A 241 7.83 24.73 0.30
CA MET A 241 6.95 25.83 -0.10
C MET A 241 6.20 26.44 1.09
N LEU A 242 5.73 25.62 2.04
CA LEU A 242 5.09 26.10 3.27
C LEU A 242 6.06 26.88 4.17
N THR A 243 7.28 26.37 4.36
CA THR A 243 8.25 26.96 5.29
C THR A 243 9.00 28.17 4.71
N ARG A 244 9.35 28.15 3.42
CA ARG A 244 10.13 29.22 2.76
C ARG A 244 9.27 30.21 1.98
N GLY A 245 8.25 29.73 1.27
CA GLY A 245 7.43 30.59 0.40
C GLY A 245 6.70 31.70 1.15
N ASN A 246 6.54 31.54 2.46
CA ASN A 246 5.89 32.48 3.35
C ASN A 246 6.86 33.51 3.98
N ALA A 247 8.16 33.26 3.98
CA ALA A 247 9.16 34.22 4.45
C ALA A 247 9.40 35.36 3.44
N GLU A 248 9.18 35.10 2.15
CA GLU A 248 9.42 36.05 1.05
C GLU A 248 8.15 36.77 0.56
N ILE A 249 6.96 36.23 0.85
CA ILE A 249 5.68 36.74 0.34
C ILE A 249 4.72 36.92 1.52
N SER A 250 4.67 38.13 2.08
CA SER A 250 3.81 38.55 3.20
C SER A 250 2.32 38.63 2.83
N ARG A 251 1.73 37.55 2.29
CA ARG A 251 0.29 37.44 1.94
C ARG A 251 -0.37 36.22 2.62
N ARG A 252 -0.26 36.13 3.94
CA ARG A 252 -1.16 35.27 4.74
C ARG A 252 -2.56 35.90 4.77
N PRO A 253 -3.68 35.16 4.65
CA PRO A 253 -3.91 33.70 4.67
C PRO A 253 -4.40 33.10 3.32
N GLN A 254 -4.24 33.81 2.19
CA GLN A 254 -4.97 33.50 0.95
C GLN A 254 -4.33 32.42 0.04
N TRP A 255 -3.13 31.93 0.36
CA TRP A 255 -2.34 31.01 -0.50
C TRP A 255 -2.16 29.59 0.06
N ASP A 256 -2.42 29.38 1.34
CA ASP A 256 -2.17 28.08 1.99
C ASP A 256 -3.20 27.02 1.55
N ASP A 257 -4.49 27.39 1.48
CA ASP A 257 -5.59 26.50 1.05
C ASP A 257 -5.42 25.93 -0.38
N PRO A 258 -5.12 26.74 -1.42
CA PRO A 258 -4.91 26.20 -2.77
C PRO A 258 -3.63 25.37 -2.89
N LEU A 259 -2.54 25.75 -2.20
CA LEU A 259 -1.30 24.97 -2.20
C LEU A 259 -1.52 23.58 -1.61
N LEU A 260 -2.21 23.52 -0.46
CA LEU A 260 -2.52 22.27 0.21
C LEU A 260 -3.42 21.37 -0.66
N SER A 261 -4.40 21.98 -1.32
CA SER A 261 -5.32 21.28 -2.24
C SER A 261 -4.59 20.68 -3.45
N ILE A 262 -3.66 21.42 -4.06
CA ILE A 262 -2.87 20.93 -5.19
C ILE A 262 -1.99 19.75 -4.75
N ALA A 263 -1.30 19.87 -3.62
CA ALA A 263 -0.45 18.81 -3.10
C ALA A 263 -1.27 17.54 -2.77
N LEU A 264 -2.46 17.70 -2.19
CA LEU A 264 -3.39 16.61 -1.90
C LEU A 264 -3.84 15.87 -3.17
N VAL A 265 -4.33 16.61 -4.17
CA VAL A 265 -4.80 16.01 -5.43
C VAL A 265 -3.64 15.30 -6.15
N ALA A 266 -2.48 15.94 -6.26
CA ALA A 266 -1.30 15.36 -6.89
C ALA A 266 -0.87 14.06 -6.18
N ASN A 267 -0.77 14.09 -4.85
CA ASN A 267 -0.37 12.90 -4.08
C ASN A 267 -1.45 11.80 -4.13
N GLY A 268 -2.73 12.17 -4.05
CA GLY A 268 -3.85 11.25 -4.20
C GLY A 268 -3.79 10.50 -5.53
N TRP A 269 -3.51 11.18 -6.65
CA TRP A 269 -3.37 10.54 -7.95
C TRP A 269 -2.15 9.62 -8.04
N VAL A 270 -1.00 10.03 -7.47
CA VAL A 270 0.20 9.19 -7.39
C VAL A 270 -0.10 7.90 -6.63
N LEU A 271 -0.72 7.99 -5.45
CA LEU A 271 -1.10 6.85 -4.62
C LEU A 271 -2.12 5.94 -5.33
N LEU A 272 -3.15 6.54 -5.94
CA LEU A 272 -4.22 5.80 -6.61
C LEU A 272 -3.72 5.06 -7.84
N MET A 273 -2.97 5.71 -8.73
CA MET A 273 -2.45 5.08 -9.95
C MET A 273 -1.33 4.10 -9.65
N GLY A 274 -0.42 4.48 -8.76
CA GLY A 274 0.79 3.72 -8.48
C GLY A 274 0.54 2.42 -7.71
N HIS A 275 -0.32 2.45 -6.68
CA HIS A 275 -0.58 1.30 -5.80
C HIS A 275 -2.03 0.81 -5.84
N GLY A 276 -3.01 1.71 -5.92
CA GLY A 276 -4.43 1.35 -5.89
C GLY A 276 -4.86 0.57 -7.14
N LEU A 277 -4.76 1.21 -8.31
CA LEU A 277 -5.16 0.64 -9.59
C LEU A 277 -4.27 -0.55 -9.99
N SER A 278 -2.96 -0.43 -9.80
CA SER A 278 -2.00 -1.47 -10.18
C SER A 278 -2.25 -2.79 -9.44
N GLN A 279 -2.64 -2.74 -8.17
CA GLN A 279 -2.93 -3.96 -7.40
C GLN A 279 -4.30 -4.54 -7.70
N VAL A 280 -5.33 -3.72 -7.90
CA VAL A 280 -6.63 -4.24 -8.34
C VAL A 280 -6.46 -4.94 -9.71
N ALA A 281 -5.74 -4.33 -10.64
CA ALA A 281 -5.43 -4.92 -11.94
C ALA A 281 -4.64 -6.23 -11.80
N PHE A 282 -3.66 -6.29 -10.89
CA PHE A 282 -2.92 -7.52 -10.61
C PHE A 282 -3.83 -8.62 -10.05
N LEU A 283 -4.70 -8.30 -9.09
CA LEU A 283 -5.63 -9.26 -8.48
C LEU A 283 -6.60 -9.82 -9.53
N CYS A 284 -7.17 -8.96 -10.38
CA CYS A 284 -8.02 -9.39 -11.48
C CYS A 284 -7.28 -10.27 -12.49
N ARG A 285 -6.04 -9.94 -12.84
CA ARG A 285 -5.22 -10.75 -13.77
C ARG A 285 -4.81 -12.10 -13.19
N GLY A 286 -4.53 -12.16 -11.89
CA GLY A 286 -4.21 -13.41 -11.18
C GLY A 286 -5.37 -14.41 -11.20
N GLU A 287 -6.59 -13.92 -11.08
CA GLU A 287 -7.83 -14.72 -11.14
C GLU A 287 -8.22 -15.11 -12.57
N ALA A 288 -7.93 -14.28 -13.57
CA ALA A 288 -8.08 -14.69 -14.98
C ALA A 288 -7.14 -15.85 -15.31
N LYS A 289 -5.87 -15.75 -14.92
CA LYS A 289 -4.86 -16.80 -15.18
C LYS A 289 -5.15 -18.11 -14.42
N SER A 290 -5.79 -18.08 -13.25
CA SER A 290 -6.20 -19.32 -12.56
C SER A 290 -7.39 -20.01 -13.22
N LYS A 291 -8.25 -19.26 -13.92
CA LYS A 291 -9.34 -19.80 -14.75
C LYS A 291 -8.85 -20.31 -16.10
N ASP A 292 -7.80 -19.69 -16.65
CA ASP A 292 -7.17 -20.07 -17.93
C ASP A 292 -6.09 -21.15 -17.79
N LEU A 293 -5.72 -21.56 -16.58
CA LEU A 293 -4.91 -22.76 -16.39
C LEU A 293 -5.86 -23.93 -16.66
N PRO A 294 -5.75 -24.63 -17.80
CA PRO A 294 -6.67 -25.73 -18.09
C PRO A 294 -6.55 -26.70 -16.93
N LEU A 295 -7.70 -27.09 -16.35
CA LEU A 295 -7.82 -28.32 -15.58
C LEU A 295 -7.07 -29.37 -16.39
N SER A 296 -5.84 -29.70 -15.97
CA SER A 296 -4.97 -30.51 -16.79
C SER A 296 -5.58 -31.90 -16.82
N PHE A 297 -6.28 -32.18 -17.91
CA PHE A 297 -6.80 -33.50 -18.27
C PHE A 297 -5.66 -34.53 -18.44
N ALA A 298 -4.40 -34.10 -18.32
CA ALA A 298 -3.20 -34.93 -18.25
C ALA A 298 -3.22 -35.99 -17.13
N GLY A 299 -4.16 -35.92 -16.17
CA GLY A 299 -4.38 -37.00 -15.19
C GLY A 299 -5.23 -38.18 -15.71
N TRP A 300 -5.93 -38.04 -16.84
CA TRP A 300 -6.85 -39.07 -17.37
C TRP A 300 -6.27 -39.90 -18.53
N THR A 301 -5.14 -39.48 -19.12
CA THR A 301 -4.55 -40.18 -20.28
C THR A 301 -3.24 -40.91 -19.95
N SER A 302 -2.93 -41.13 -18.68
CA SER A 302 -1.88 -42.08 -18.30
C SER A 302 -2.52 -43.46 -18.12
N PRO A 303 -2.17 -44.47 -18.93
CA PRO A 303 -2.45 -45.85 -18.55
C PRO A 303 -1.62 -46.12 -17.29
N CYS A 304 -2.29 -46.44 -16.19
CA CYS A 304 -1.80 -46.64 -14.81
C CYS A 304 -2.08 -45.45 -13.87
N ALA A 305 -3.36 -45.29 -13.51
CA ALA A 305 -3.75 -44.77 -12.21
C ALA A 305 -4.53 -45.88 -11.49
N ASP A 306 -3.81 -46.81 -10.88
CA ASP A 306 -4.41 -47.77 -9.95
C ASP A 306 -4.88 -47.04 -8.69
N VAL A 307 -6.16 -47.24 -8.39
CA VAL A 307 -6.88 -46.84 -7.18
C VAL A 307 -6.25 -47.52 -5.94
N PRO A 308 -6.27 -46.90 -4.76
CA PRO A 308 -5.47 -47.33 -3.62
C PRO A 308 -6.11 -48.49 -2.86
N GLY A 309 -5.27 -49.49 -2.51
CA GLY A 309 -5.52 -50.43 -1.43
C GLY A 309 -5.63 -51.88 -1.87
N LEU A 310 -4.54 -52.66 -1.74
CA LEU A 310 -4.55 -54.02 -1.20
C LEU A 310 -3.11 -54.48 -0.89
N ASN A 311 -3.00 -55.42 0.03
CA ASN A 311 -1.80 -55.83 0.75
C ASN A 311 -0.69 -56.51 -0.09
N SER A 312 0.56 -56.25 0.35
CA SER A 312 1.70 -57.19 0.41
C SER A 312 2.61 -57.40 -0.83
N PRO A 313 3.90 -57.78 -0.61
CA PRO A 313 5.03 -57.47 -1.49
C PRO A 313 5.49 -58.67 -2.33
N LYS A 314 5.99 -58.47 -3.55
CA LYS A 314 6.88 -59.41 -4.25
C LYS A 314 7.81 -58.72 -5.26
N GLU A 315 9.11 -58.84 -4.98
CA GLU A 315 10.12 -59.52 -5.80
C GLU A 315 9.98 -59.52 -7.33
N GLY A 316 11.03 -59.03 -8.01
CA GLY A 316 11.38 -59.29 -9.41
C GLY A 316 12.60 -58.42 -9.76
N LYS A 317 13.85 -58.88 -9.58
CA LYS A 317 14.63 -59.82 -10.41
C LYS A 317 14.71 -59.39 -11.88
N GLU A 318 15.72 -58.58 -12.18
CA GLU A 318 16.24 -58.41 -13.54
C GLU A 318 17.76 -58.68 -13.51
N ASN A 319 18.15 -59.80 -14.11
CA ASN A 319 19.52 -60.11 -14.55
C ASN A 319 19.89 -59.10 -15.67
N GLY A 320 21.12 -58.71 -15.99
CA GLY A 320 22.46 -59.24 -15.73
C GLY A 320 23.30 -59.02 -17.01
N SER A 321 24.57 -58.67 -16.82
CA SER A 321 25.69 -58.62 -17.79
C SER A 321 25.81 -57.39 -18.71
N PHE A 322 26.90 -56.63 -18.55
CA PHE A 322 28.16 -56.92 -19.23
C PHE A 322 29.34 -56.40 -18.39
N GLU A 323 30.33 -57.27 -18.19
CA GLU A 323 31.61 -56.98 -17.55
C GLU A 323 32.48 -56.07 -18.44
N ASN A 324 33.27 -55.20 -17.82
CA ASN A 324 34.69 -55.14 -18.17
C ASN A 324 35.50 -54.69 -16.94
N GLU A 325 36.46 -55.53 -16.55
CA GLU A 325 37.45 -55.29 -15.51
C GLU A 325 38.46 -54.21 -15.91
N GLY A 326 39.08 -53.55 -14.92
CA GLY A 326 40.20 -52.65 -15.22
C GLY A 326 40.69 -51.76 -14.07
N GLU A 327 41.24 -52.38 -13.03
CA GLU A 327 42.48 -51.93 -12.39
C GLU A 327 42.54 -50.72 -11.42
N LYS A 328 43.30 -50.97 -10.33
CA LYS A 328 44.07 -50.06 -9.47
C LYS A 328 43.48 -49.46 -8.18
N ARG A 329 43.69 -50.27 -7.14
CA ARG A 329 43.98 -49.95 -5.74
C ARG A 329 45.03 -48.82 -5.54
N ARG A 330 44.80 -48.10 -4.42
CA ARG A 330 45.73 -47.55 -3.39
C ARG A 330 46.41 -46.19 -3.61
N GLY A 331 46.36 -45.40 -2.52
CA GLY A 331 47.18 -44.22 -2.23
C GLY A 331 46.39 -43.17 -1.41
N GLU A 332 45.97 -43.47 -0.18
CA GLU A 332 46.57 -42.92 1.06
C GLU A 332 46.78 -41.39 1.09
N LYS A 333 46.05 -40.71 1.99
CA LYS A 333 46.63 -39.83 3.02
C LYS A 333 45.58 -39.44 4.08
N LEU A 334 45.90 -39.82 5.33
CA LEU A 334 45.82 -39.07 6.61
C LEU A 334 44.71 -38.00 6.76
N THR A 335 44.00 -37.79 7.87
CA THR A 335 44.04 -38.25 9.27
C THR A 335 42.86 -37.57 9.97
N SER A 336 42.30 -38.21 10.99
CA SER A 336 41.68 -37.62 12.20
C SER A 336 40.34 -38.29 12.53
N TRP A 337 40.42 -39.31 13.38
CA TRP A 337 39.32 -39.81 14.20
C TRP A 337 39.86 -40.07 15.58
N VAL A 338 39.50 -39.25 16.58
CA VAL A 338 39.25 -39.75 17.93
C VAL A 338 38.18 -38.88 18.62
N VAL A 339 37.28 -39.59 19.29
CA VAL A 339 36.41 -39.21 20.42
C VAL A 339 34.94 -38.96 20.10
N ASN A 340 34.21 -40.05 20.30
CA ASN A 340 32.79 -40.25 20.45
C ASN A 340 32.31 -39.91 21.89
N ARG A 341 30.98 -39.75 22.06
CA ARG A 341 30.15 -39.63 23.28
C ARG A 341 29.96 -38.20 23.81
N LYS A 342 28.78 -37.75 24.25
CA LYS A 342 27.59 -38.45 24.79
C LYS A 342 26.42 -37.45 24.83
N ARG A 343 25.21 -37.85 24.44
CA ARG A 343 23.95 -37.18 24.85
C ARG A 343 23.69 -37.46 26.34
N PRO A 344 23.12 -36.53 27.11
CA PRO A 344 22.33 -36.87 28.29
C PRO A 344 20.85 -36.60 28.04
N ASN A 345 20.04 -37.63 28.30
CA ASN A 345 18.59 -37.58 28.37
C ASN A 345 18.19 -37.06 29.77
N ARG A 346 17.29 -36.08 29.81
CA ARG A 346 16.76 -35.44 31.02
C ARG A 346 15.49 -36.16 31.45
N LYS A 347 15.46 -36.75 32.64
CA LYS A 347 14.22 -37.09 33.37
C LYS A 347 14.49 -37.07 34.87
N HIS A 348 13.74 -36.19 35.57
CA HIS A 348 13.20 -36.28 36.94
C HIS A 348 14.21 -36.55 38.09
N LEU A 349 14.14 -36.00 39.31
CA LEU A 349 13.03 -35.64 40.18
C LEU A 349 13.61 -34.96 41.46
N ASN A 350 12.85 -34.02 42.04
CA ASN A 350 12.68 -33.70 43.47
C ASN A 350 13.81 -33.26 44.44
N GLN A 351 13.48 -32.13 45.10
CA GLN A 351 13.49 -31.84 46.55
C GLN A 351 14.81 -31.94 47.34
N ALA A 352 15.32 -30.79 47.78
CA ALA A 352 15.29 -30.34 49.19
C ALA A 352 15.53 -28.84 49.23
#